data_AF-A0A9P5IYV6-F1
#
_entry.id   AF-A0A9P5IYV6-F1
#
_cell.length_a   1.000
_cell.length_b   1.000
_cell.length_c   1.000
_cell.angle_alpha   90.00
_cell.angle_beta   90.00
_cell.angle_gamma   90.00
#
_symmetry.space_group_name_H-M   'P 1'
#
loop_
_entity.id
_entity.type
_entity.pdbx_description
1 polymer ?
#
loop_
_entity_poly.entity_id
_entity_poly.type
_entity_poly.pdbx_seq_one_letter_code
_entity_poly.pdbx_strand_id
1 'polypeptide(L)'
;MQLTNSLPRFNNFIRRLGYPGKFGSPYPQSVVSQEKKAEELSVAGLSIMSKGKLSGNKNLWCREFEDSLLDDPEGFSIPENAYDWTRRYKEHATQELALGFENGNLISVDGKKLTLIRAIALLDNEHRSEGSAAIIMEALRSLEIATLESKTLKLKQQLEQKWTREAIAGHWGSACHNMCDVAIAASLNGVGGTVTYVIDSMRFLPYAIKAQNPSYVRDQDQWERAQQGLGEVRSMM
;
A
#
# COMPACT_ATOMS: atom_id res chain seq x y z
N MET A 1 -10.89 16.88 17.73
CA MET A 1 -11.88 15.78 17.70
C MET A 1 -11.34 14.68 16.79
N GLN A 2 -10.43 13.83 17.27
CA GLN A 2 -9.98 12.66 16.50
C GLN A 2 -11.02 11.55 16.67
N LEU A 3 -11.91 11.42 15.68
CA LEU A 3 -12.78 10.26 15.57
C LEU A 3 -11.94 9.12 15.03
N THR A 4 -11.59 8.15 15.87
CA THR A 4 -10.87 6.94 15.43
C THR A 4 -11.72 6.18 14.43
N ASN A 5 -11.21 5.93 13.22
CA ASN A 5 -11.93 5.17 12.19
C ASN A 5 -12.14 3.68 12.56
N SER A 6 -11.44 3.18 13.58
CA SER A 6 -11.46 1.77 14.00
C SER A 6 -12.84 1.31 14.50
N LEU A 7 -13.53 2.10 15.32
CA LEU A 7 -14.81 1.69 15.90
C LEU A 7 -15.91 1.50 14.83
N PRO A 8 -16.12 2.43 13.88
CA PRO A 8 -17.01 2.19 12.74
C PRO A 8 -16.64 0.95 11.93
N ARG A 9 -15.34 0.72 11.67
CA ARG A 9 -14.84 -0.46 10.92
C ARG A 9 -15.24 -1.78 11.60
N PHE A 10 -14.98 -1.92 12.90
CA PHE A 10 -15.35 -3.14 13.64
C PHE A 10 -16.87 -3.33 13.70
N ASN A 11 -17.61 -2.28 14.06
CA ASN A 11 -19.05 -2.38 14.24
C ASN A 11 -19.77 -2.74 12.95
N ASN A 12 -19.41 -2.09 11.84
CA ASN A 12 -20.04 -2.35 10.56
C ASN A 12 -19.71 -3.76 10.04
N PHE A 13 -18.47 -4.22 10.25
CA PHE A 13 -18.08 -5.57 9.86
C PHE A 13 -18.81 -6.66 10.66
N ILE A 14 -18.83 -6.56 12.00
CA ILE A 14 -19.53 -7.51 12.87
C ILE A 14 -21.03 -7.54 12.54
N ARG A 15 -21.64 -6.37 12.29
CA ARG A 15 -23.04 -6.27 11.84
C ARG A 15 -23.26 -7.02 10.53
N ARG A 16 -22.34 -6.88 9.57
CA ARG A 16 -22.43 -7.52 8.26
C ARG A 16 -22.26 -9.04 8.32
N LEU A 17 -21.49 -9.55 9.28
CA LEU A 17 -21.39 -10.99 9.56
C LEU A 17 -22.68 -11.58 10.15
N GLY A 18 -23.68 -10.75 10.49
CA GLY A 18 -24.93 -11.20 11.09
C GLY A 18 -24.75 -11.70 12.52
N TYR A 19 -23.71 -11.24 13.22
CA TYR A 19 -23.46 -11.64 14.60
C TYR A 19 -24.65 -11.21 15.49
N PRO A 20 -25.34 -12.15 16.17
CA PRO A 20 -26.58 -11.85 16.89
C PRO A 20 -26.34 -11.27 18.29
N GLY A 21 -25.10 -11.34 18.78
CA GLY A 21 -24.74 -10.83 20.11
C GLY A 21 -24.59 -9.32 20.16
N LYS A 22 -24.41 -8.79 21.37
CA LYS A 22 -24.06 -7.37 21.57
C LYS A 22 -22.60 -7.14 21.19
N PHE A 23 -22.33 -6.07 20.45
CA PHE A 23 -20.98 -5.62 20.09
C PHE A 23 -20.94 -4.09 20.05
N GLY A 24 -19.74 -3.53 20.18
CA GLY A 24 -19.50 -2.09 20.23
C GLY A 24 -18.54 -1.72 21.36
N SER A 25 -18.24 -0.43 21.47
CA SER A 25 -17.55 0.08 22.64
C SER A 25 -18.56 0.27 23.77
N PRO A 26 -18.28 -0.20 25.01
CA PRO A 26 -19.10 0.13 26.17
C PRO A 26 -19.06 1.63 26.49
N TYR A 27 -18.11 2.37 25.90
CA TYR A 27 -17.91 3.80 26.11
C TYR A 27 -17.94 4.55 24.76
N PRO A 28 -18.90 5.48 24.53
CA PRO A 28 -18.94 6.33 23.34
C PRO A 28 -17.74 7.29 23.24
N GLN A 29 -17.17 7.66 24.39
CA GLN A 29 -15.96 8.46 24.56
C GLN A 29 -15.18 7.91 25.77
N SER A 30 -13.86 8.10 25.84
CA SER A 30 -13.08 7.66 27.01
C SER A 30 -13.52 8.44 28.25
N VAL A 31 -14.29 7.78 29.13
CA VAL A 31 -14.85 8.40 30.35
C VAL A 31 -13.77 8.60 31.43
N VAL A 32 -12.63 7.93 31.28
CA VAL A 32 -11.49 7.98 32.22
C VAL A 32 -10.29 8.62 31.52
N SER A 33 -9.67 9.63 32.14
CA SER A 33 -8.45 10.26 31.64
C SER A 33 -7.28 9.28 31.66
N GLN A 34 -6.27 9.49 30.80
CA GLN A 34 -5.06 8.67 30.82
C GLN A 34 -4.34 8.73 32.18
N GLU A 35 -4.40 9.88 32.84
CA GLU A 35 -3.80 10.11 34.17
C GLU A 35 -4.47 9.25 35.23
N LYS A 36 -5.81 9.23 35.25
CA LYS A 36 -6.58 8.41 36.17
C LYS A 36 -6.37 6.91 35.89
N LYS A 37 -6.28 6.51 34.62
CA LYS A 37 -5.91 5.12 34.24
C LYS A 37 -4.51 4.76 34.77
N ALA A 38 -3.53 5.65 34.62
CA ALA A 38 -2.17 5.41 35.08
C ALA A 38 -2.08 5.32 36.61
N GLU A 39 -2.82 6.16 37.33
CA GLU A 39 -2.94 6.13 38.79
C GLU A 39 -3.54 4.80 39.27
N GLU A 40 -4.70 4.41 38.73
CA GLU A 40 -5.37 3.14 39.08
C GLU A 40 -4.48 1.92 38.79
N LEU A 41 -3.81 1.91 37.63
CA LEU A 41 -2.87 0.85 37.27
C LEU A 41 -1.66 0.81 38.20
N SER A 42 -1.13 1.99 38.61
CA SER A 42 -0.03 2.07 39.57
C SER A 42 -0.41 1.52 40.94
N VAL A 43 -1.61 1.86 41.43
CA VAL A 43 -2.16 1.31 42.68
C VAL A 43 -2.29 -0.22 42.62
N ALA A 44 -2.61 -0.77 41.44
CA ALA A 44 -2.65 -2.21 41.19
C ALA A 44 -1.27 -2.87 40.98
N GLY A 45 -0.16 -2.13 41.10
CA GLY A 45 1.21 -2.62 40.91
C GLY A 45 1.67 -2.69 39.44
N LEU A 46 0.92 -2.09 38.50
CA LEU A 46 1.22 -2.05 37.06
C LEU A 46 1.84 -0.70 36.66
N SER A 47 3.02 -0.39 37.18
CA SER A 47 3.68 0.92 37.01
C SER A 47 4.31 1.17 35.62
N ILE A 48 3.99 0.38 34.59
CA ILE A 48 4.68 0.38 33.27
C ILE A 48 4.26 1.56 32.34
N MET A 49 3.30 2.38 32.75
CA MET A 49 2.73 3.42 31.90
C MET A 49 3.38 4.80 32.13
N SER A 50 4.59 5.00 31.60
CA SER A 50 5.22 6.33 31.56
C SER A 50 4.57 7.23 30.51
N LYS A 51 4.17 8.46 30.88
CA LYS A 51 3.80 9.55 29.95
C LYS A 51 4.92 9.77 28.91
N GLY A 52 4.55 10.06 27.66
CA GLY A 52 5.49 10.48 26.61
C GLY A 52 6.01 9.40 25.65
N LYS A 53 5.31 8.27 25.50
CA LYS A 53 5.61 7.30 24.44
C LYS A 53 4.71 7.57 23.22
N LEU A 54 5.34 7.79 22.07
CA LEU A 54 4.68 7.81 20.76
C LEU A 54 3.77 6.57 20.64
N SER A 55 2.46 6.79 20.54
CA SER A 55 1.52 5.69 20.32
C SER A 55 1.62 5.27 18.86
N GLY A 56 1.67 3.97 18.60
CA GLY A 56 1.78 3.48 17.23
C GLY A 56 1.14 2.12 17.03
N ASN A 57 0.58 1.94 15.85
CA ASN A 57 0.07 0.68 15.34
C ASN A 57 0.99 0.20 14.22
N LYS A 58 1.22 -1.11 14.13
CA LYS A 58 1.99 -1.70 13.04
C LYS A 58 1.39 -3.02 12.60
N ASN A 59 1.45 -3.27 11.31
CA ASN A 59 1.18 -4.57 10.69
C ASN A 59 2.24 -4.82 9.61
N LEU A 60 2.12 -5.91 8.84
CA LEU A 60 3.09 -6.25 7.79
C LEU A 60 3.14 -5.20 6.65
N TRP A 61 2.09 -4.43 6.45
CA TRP A 61 1.93 -3.51 5.32
C TRP A 61 2.37 -2.08 5.64
N CYS A 62 2.11 -1.61 6.87
CA CYS A 62 2.47 -0.27 7.29
C CYS A 62 2.60 -0.12 8.81
N ARG A 63 3.25 0.98 9.18
CA ARG A 63 3.30 1.51 10.54
C ARG A 63 2.63 2.89 10.57
N GLU A 64 1.77 3.07 11.55
CA GLU A 64 1.07 4.32 11.85
C GLU A 64 1.47 4.76 13.26
N PHE A 65 1.63 6.05 13.47
CA PHE A 65 1.89 6.64 14.77
C PHE A 65 1.06 7.89 14.96
N GLU A 66 0.56 8.07 16.16
CA GLU A 66 -0.30 9.17 16.58
C GLU A 66 0.20 9.66 17.94
N ASP A 67 0.36 10.96 18.13
CA ASP A 67 0.72 11.53 19.42
C ASP A 67 0.22 12.98 19.52
N SER A 68 -0.04 13.41 20.74
CA SER A 68 -0.19 14.80 21.15
C SER A 68 1.00 15.69 20.74
N LEU A 69 2.20 15.12 20.58
CA LEU A 69 3.36 15.83 20.04
C LEU A 69 3.17 16.28 18.59
N LEU A 70 2.18 15.75 17.86
CA LEU A 70 1.84 16.08 16.49
C LEU A 70 0.59 16.99 16.39
N ASP A 71 0.04 17.46 17.51
CA ASP A 71 -1.19 18.25 17.53
C ASP A 71 -0.99 19.69 17.01
N ASP A 72 0.22 20.24 17.11
CA ASP A 72 0.58 21.53 16.52
C ASP A 72 1.19 21.32 15.12
N PRO A 73 0.43 21.57 14.03
CA PRO A 73 0.94 21.39 12.67
C PRO A 73 2.03 22.39 12.29
N GLU A 74 2.20 23.49 13.04
CA GLU A 74 3.22 24.51 12.77
C GLU A 74 4.53 24.25 13.54
N GLY A 75 4.51 23.35 14.53
CA GLY A 75 5.61 23.23 15.49
C GLY A 75 5.71 21.87 16.18
N PHE A 76 5.96 20.80 15.41
CA PHE A 76 6.20 19.46 15.96
C PHE A 76 7.59 18.90 15.63
N SER A 77 8.08 18.01 16.50
CA SER A 77 9.31 17.26 16.27
C SER A 77 9.05 15.77 16.52
N ILE A 78 9.38 14.94 15.53
CA ILE A 78 9.22 13.48 15.62
C ILE A 78 10.52 12.88 16.13
N PRO A 79 10.50 12.09 17.21
CA PRO A 79 11.72 11.46 17.71
C PRO A 79 12.23 10.39 16.74
N GLU A 80 13.55 10.24 16.62
CA GLU A 80 14.20 9.32 15.66
C GLU A 80 13.77 7.85 15.81
N ASN A 81 13.32 7.44 17.00
CA ASN A 81 12.80 6.09 17.22
C ASN A 81 11.41 5.84 16.59
N ALA A 82 10.68 6.90 16.22
CA ALA A 82 9.49 6.76 15.38
C ALA A 82 9.86 6.13 14.01
N TYR A 83 11.04 6.51 13.51
CA TYR A 83 11.62 6.01 12.27
C TYR A 83 12.50 4.78 12.49
N ASP A 84 12.38 4.02 13.58
CA ASP A 84 13.14 2.75 13.75
C ASP A 84 13.08 1.85 12.52
N TRP A 85 11.96 1.97 11.82
CA TRP A 85 11.63 1.33 10.59
C TRP A 85 12.45 1.94 9.43
N THR A 86 12.21 3.18 9.04
CA THR A 86 12.92 3.87 7.94
C THR A 86 14.27 4.49 8.32
N ARG A 87 14.89 4.08 9.43
CA ARG A 87 16.05 4.78 10.00
C ARG A 87 17.21 4.74 9.01
N ARG A 88 17.83 5.88 8.76
CA ARG A 88 19.01 5.97 7.88
C ARG A 88 20.17 5.16 8.47
N TYR A 89 20.42 4.00 7.89
CA TYR A 89 21.68 3.29 8.10
C TYR A 89 22.71 3.86 7.14
N LYS A 90 23.76 4.47 7.68
CA LYS A 90 24.74 5.31 6.94
C LYS A 90 25.59 4.60 5.89
N GLU A 91 25.42 3.30 5.62
CA GLU A 91 26.37 2.52 4.83
C GLU A 91 25.72 1.41 4.00
N HIS A 92 24.65 1.71 3.24
CA HIS A 92 24.15 0.75 2.27
C HIS A 92 24.66 1.09 0.87
N ALA A 93 25.44 0.16 0.32
CA ALA A 93 25.81 0.18 -1.09
C ALA A 93 24.54 0.14 -1.94
N THR A 94 24.56 0.84 -3.08
CA THR A 94 23.50 0.78 -4.07
C THR A 94 23.26 -0.67 -4.51
N GLN A 95 21.99 -1.09 -4.52
CA GLN A 95 21.58 -2.45 -4.87
C GLN A 95 20.55 -2.44 -6.00
N GLU A 96 20.55 -3.49 -6.80
CA GLU A 96 19.48 -3.76 -7.76
C GLU A 96 18.41 -4.64 -7.11
N LEU A 97 17.14 -4.33 -7.37
CA LEU A 97 15.99 -5.12 -6.94
C LEU A 97 15.05 -5.34 -8.12
N ALA A 98 14.66 -6.59 -8.39
CA ALA A 98 13.66 -6.91 -9.41
C ALA A 98 12.37 -7.47 -8.78
N LEU A 99 11.23 -6.84 -9.08
CA LEU A 99 9.90 -7.29 -8.67
C LEU A 99 9.13 -7.85 -9.87
N GLY A 100 8.68 -9.10 -9.75
CA GLY A 100 7.95 -9.81 -10.81
C GLY A 100 6.47 -10.00 -10.48
N PHE A 101 5.61 -9.72 -11.47
CA PHE A 101 4.17 -9.72 -11.32
C PHE A 101 3.47 -10.59 -12.37
N GLU A 102 2.33 -11.15 -11.97
CA GLU A 102 1.41 -11.89 -12.83
C GLU A 102 -0.04 -11.59 -12.44
N ASN A 103 -0.84 -11.12 -13.40
CA ASN A 103 -2.23 -10.68 -13.20
C ASN A 103 -2.39 -9.73 -11.99
N GLY A 104 -1.48 -8.76 -11.87
CA GLY A 104 -1.43 -7.78 -10.79
C GLY A 104 -0.89 -8.30 -9.45
N ASN A 105 -0.57 -9.59 -9.32
CA ASN A 105 -0.02 -10.16 -8.09
C ASN A 105 1.50 -10.19 -8.13
N LEU A 106 2.15 -9.78 -7.03
CA LEU A 106 3.58 -9.97 -6.84
C LEU A 106 3.87 -11.48 -6.65
N ILE A 107 4.65 -12.06 -7.56
CA ILE A 107 4.98 -13.50 -7.55
C ILE A 107 6.46 -13.79 -7.33
N SER A 108 7.35 -12.81 -7.48
CA SER A 108 8.79 -13.00 -7.31
C SER A 108 9.55 -11.75 -6.91
N VAL A 109 10.65 -11.94 -6.19
CA VAL A 109 11.69 -10.93 -5.92
C VAL A 109 13.03 -11.49 -6.37
N ASP A 110 13.78 -10.74 -7.17
CA ASP A 110 15.06 -11.13 -7.78
C ASP A 110 14.99 -12.50 -8.48
N GLY A 111 13.90 -12.73 -9.20
CA GLY A 111 13.62 -13.98 -9.91
C GLY A 111 13.23 -15.17 -9.00
N LYS A 112 13.30 -15.04 -7.67
CA LYS A 112 12.88 -16.08 -6.73
C LYS A 112 11.37 -16.00 -6.53
N LYS A 113 10.64 -17.08 -6.82
CA LYS A 113 9.20 -17.16 -6.60
C LYS A 113 8.88 -17.13 -5.09
N LEU A 114 8.02 -16.19 -4.69
CA LEU A 114 7.66 -15.96 -3.29
C LEU A 114 6.17 -15.63 -3.17
N THR A 115 5.55 -16.07 -2.08
CA THR A 115 4.24 -15.53 -1.66
C THR A 115 4.39 -14.07 -1.25
N LEU A 116 3.34 -13.26 -1.39
CA LEU A 116 3.34 -11.84 -0.98
C LEU A 116 3.89 -11.61 0.44
N ILE A 117 3.49 -12.44 1.42
CA ILE A 117 3.95 -12.31 2.82
C ILE A 117 5.48 -12.48 2.92
N ARG A 118 6.04 -13.46 2.19
CA ARG A 118 7.49 -13.72 2.16
C ARG A 118 8.23 -12.62 1.39
N ALA A 119 7.65 -12.10 0.32
CA ALA A 119 8.22 -11.01 -0.44
C ALA A 119 8.31 -9.73 0.41
N ILE A 120 7.23 -9.35 1.10
CA ILE A 120 7.24 -8.19 2.01
C ILE A 120 8.29 -8.37 3.10
N ALA A 121 8.31 -9.53 3.77
CA ALA A 121 9.31 -9.80 4.79
C ALA A 121 10.76 -9.77 4.25
N LEU A 122 11.00 -10.20 3.02
CA LEU A 122 12.33 -10.13 2.39
C LEU A 122 12.71 -8.68 2.06
N LEU A 123 11.77 -7.89 1.53
CA LEU A 123 11.99 -6.48 1.21
C LEU A 123 12.25 -5.63 2.47
N ASP A 124 11.51 -5.90 3.55
CA ASP A 124 11.69 -5.21 4.83
C ASP A 124 13.01 -5.61 5.51
N ASN A 125 13.45 -6.88 5.42
CA ASN A 125 14.65 -7.34 6.12
C ASN A 125 15.95 -7.13 5.32
N GLU A 126 15.97 -7.53 4.05
CA GLU A 126 17.19 -7.57 3.23
C GLU A 126 17.43 -6.22 2.56
N HIS A 127 16.36 -5.62 2.03
CA HIS A 127 16.45 -4.34 1.32
C HIS A 127 16.17 -3.15 2.25
N ARG A 128 15.76 -3.42 3.51
CA ARG A 128 15.33 -2.41 4.49
C ARG A 128 14.40 -1.37 3.87
N SER A 129 13.59 -1.83 2.92
CA SER A 129 12.64 -1.01 2.20
C SER A 129 11.43 -0.86 3.09
N GLU A 130 11.56 0.05 4.02
CA GLU A 130 10.54 0.41 5.00
C GLU A 130 9.52 1.28 4.27
N GLY A 131 8.71 0.57 3.48
CA GLY A 131 8.16 1.05 2.21
C GLY A 131 7.90 -0.07 1.20
N SER A 132 8.02 -1.35 1.57
CA SER A 132 7.68 -2.52 0.74
C SER A 132 6.33 -2.37 0.08
N ALA A 133 5.32 -1.90 0.82
CA ALA A 133 4.02 -1.56 0.27
C ALA A 133 4.13 -0.50 -0.85
N ALA A 134 4.89 0.57 -0.63
CA ALA A 134 5.05 1.65 -1.59
C ALA A 134 5.76 1.19 -2.88
N ILE A 135 6.88 0.47 -2.77
CA ILE A 135 7.61 -0.02 -3.95
C ILE A 135 6.84 -1.10 -4.71
N ILE A 136 6.10 -1.98 -4.01
CA ILE A 136 5.22 -2.97 -4.65
C ILE A 136 4.09 -2.26 -5.41
N MET A 137 3.44 -1.28 -4.78
CA MET A 137 2.33 -0.53 -5.40
C MET A 137 2.81 0.33 -6.57
N GLU A 138 4.00 0.92 -6.49
CA GLU A 138 4.62 1.67 -7.58
C GLU A 138 5.01 0.73 -8.74
N ALA A 139 5.63 -0.41 -8.47
CA ALA A 139 5.95 -1.41 -9.50
C ALA A 139 4.71 -1.88 -10.25
N LEU A 140 3.63 -2.19 -9.53
CA LEU A 140 2.36 -2.54 -10.14
C LEU A 140 1.82 -1.39 -11.01
N ARG A 141 1.85 -0.15 -10.51
CA ARG A 141 1.42 1.03 -11.27
C ARG A 141 2.23 1.22 -12.55
N SER A 142 3.54 1.01 -12.48
CA SER A 142 4.45 1.06 -13.63
C SER A 142 4.07 0.02 -14.70
N LEU A 143 3.72 -1.20 -14.29
CA LEU A 143 3.22 -2.24 -15.21
C LEU A 143 1.83 -1.93 -15.77
N GLU A 144 0.94 -1.34 -14.97
CA GLU A 144 -0.39 -0.89 -15.43
C GLU A 144 -0.25 0.19 -16.52
N ILE A 145 0.60 1.19 -16.30
CA ILE A 145 0.87 2.25 -17.29
C ILE A 145 1.46 1.64 -18.57
N ALA A 146 2.34 0.65 -18.42
CA ALA A 146 2.97 -0.03 -19.54
C ALA A 146 2.04 -0.98 -20.31
N THR A 147 0.90 -1.39 -19.74
CA THR A 147 0.03 -2.45 -20.27
C THR A 147 -1.36 -1.94 -20.68
N LEU A 148 -1.99 -1.11 -19.84
CA LEU A 148 -3.40 -0.75 -19.97
C LEU A 148 -3.61 0.46 -20.89
N GLU A 149 -4.76 0.46 -21.58
CA GLU A 149 -5.23 1.65 -22.29
C GLU A 149 -5.47 2.80 -21.31
N SER A 150 -5.19 4.04 -21.75
CA SER A 150 -5.40 5.26 -20.97
C SER A 150 -6.80 5.38 -20.34
N LYS A 151 -7.87 4.99 -21.05
CA LYS A 151 -9.24 5.05 -20.52
C LYS A 151 -9.46 4.04 -19.39
N THR A 152 -8.98 2.81 -19.57
CA THR A 152 -9.02 1.75 -18.56
C THR A 152 -8.25 2.16 -17.31
N LEU A 153 -7.03 2.69 -17.47
CA LEU A 153 -6.20 3.16 -16.35
C LEU A 153 -6.90 4.27 -15.54
N LYS A 154 -7.47 5.28 -16.22
CA LYS A 154 -8.21 6.37 -15.57
C LYS A 154 -9.43 5.87 -14.79
N LEU A 155 -10.21 4.97 -15.40
CA LEU A 155 -11.38 4.38 -14.73
C LEU A 155 -10.96 3.56 -13.50
N LYS A 156 -9.91 2.73 -13.63
CA LYS A 156 -9.35 1.95 -12.53
C LYS A 156 -8.97 2.84 -11.35
N GLN A 157 -8.29 3.97 -11.59
CA GLN A 157 -7.90 4.92 -10.55
C GLN A 157 -9.11 5.53 -9.82
N GLN A 158 -10.20 5.84 -10.53
CA GLN A 158 -11.43 6.32 -9.89
C GLN A 158 -12.06 5.25 -8.98
N LEU A 159 -12.06 3.99 -9.44
CA LEU A 159 -12.56 2.85 -8.66
C LEU A 159 -11.70 2.58 -7.43
N GLU A 160 -10.37 2.67 -7.52
CA GLU A 160 -9.45 2.53 -6.39
C GLU A 160 -9.68 3.60 -5.32
N GLN A 161 -9.89 4.85 -5.72
CA GLN A 161 -10.25 5.92 -4.78
C GLN A 161 -11.57 5.61 -4.07
N LYS A 162 -12.57 5.10 -4.81
CA LYS A 162 -13.86 4.73 -4.21
C LYS A 162 -13.74 3.54 -3.28
N TRP A 163 -13.03 2.49 -3.68
CA TRP A 163 -12.71 1.31 -2.87
C TRP A 163 -12.04 1.72 -1.55
N THR A 164 -11.04 2.60 -1.63
CA THR A 164 -10.30 3.12 -0.46
C THR A 164 -11.21 3.90 0.49
N ARG A 165 -12.08 4.78 -0.04
CA ARG A 165 -13.04 5.54 0.79
C ARG A 165 -14.03 4.63 1.52
N GLU A 166 -14.53 3.58 0.86
CA GLU A 166 -15.39 2.59 1.51
C GLU A 166 -14.64 1.85 2.63
N ALA A 167 -13.40 1.44 2.40
CA ALA A 167 -12.57 0.78 3.42
C ALA A 167 -12.31 1.71 4.62
N ILE A 168 -11.93 2.98 4.38
CA ILE A 168 -11.68 3.97 5.42
C ILE A 168 -12.92 4.20 6.28
N ALA A 169 -14.09 4.36 5.64
CA ALA A 169 -15.38 4.56 6.30
C ALA A 169 -15.91 3.32 7.06
N GLY A 170 -15.21 2.18 6.97
CA GLY A 170 -15.63 0.95 7.62
C GLY A 170 -16.75 0.23 6.88
N HIS A 171 -16.85 0.41 5.56
CA HIS A 171 -17.83 -0.26 4.71
C HIS A 171 -17.24 -1.46 3.96
N TRP A 172 -16.09 -2.00 4.41
CA TRP A 172 -15.45 -3.19 3.84
C TRP A 172 -16.42 -4.34 3.58
N GLY A 173 -16.53 -4.78 2.33
CA GLY A 173 -17.47 -5.83 1.91
C GLY A 173 -18.89 -5.31 1.56
N SER A 174 -19.07 -4.01 1.39
CA SER A 174 -20.35 -3.43 0.94
C SER A 174 -20.58 -3.78 -0.53
N ALA A 175 -21.81 -3.63 -1.03
CA ALA A 175 -22.08 -3.81 -2.45
C ALA A 175 -21.16 -2.92 -3.31
N CYS A 176 -21.00 -1.66 -2.93
CA CYS A 176 -20.12 -0.73 -3.65
C CYS A 176 -18.64 -1.12 -3.54
N HIS A 177 -18.17 -1.52 -2.36
CA HIS A 177 -16.81 -2.02 -2.17
C HIS A 177 -16.53 -3.23 -3.06
N ASN A 178 -17.43 -4.23 -3.05
CA ASN A 178 -17.28 -5.45 -3.84
C ASN A 178 -17.37 -5.20 -5.35
N MET A 179 -18.21 -4.26 -5.79
CA MET A 179 -18.24 -3.84 -7.19
C MET A 179 -16.90 -3.24 -7.63
N CYS A 180 -16.31 -2.38 -6.80
CA CYS A 180 -14.99 -1.83 -7.09
C CYS A 180 -13.92 -2.93 -7.09
N ASP A 181 -13.96 -3.84 -6.13
CA ASP A 181 -13.03 -4.95 -5.97
C ASP A 181 -12.97 -5.85 -7.22
N VAL A 182 -14.14 -6.31 -7.68
CA VAL A 182 -14.25 -7.15 -8.88
C VAL A 182 -13.80 -6.41 -10.13
N ALA A 183 -14.15 -5.13 -10.28
CA ALA A 183 -13.74 -4.33 -11.44
C ALA A 183 -12.23 -4.06 -11.46
N ILE A 184 -11.62 -3.78 -10.29
CA ILE A 184 -10.17 -3.63 -10.15
C ILE A 184 -9.47 -4.94 -10.48
N ALA A 185 -9.92 -6.07 -9.93
CA ALA A 185 -9.34 -7.39 -10.22
C ALA A 185 -9.43 -7.73 -11.72
N ALA A 186 -10.58 -7.49 -12.34
CA ALA A 186 -10.76 -7.72 -13.78
C ALA A 186 -9.80 -6.87 -14.64
N SER A 187 -9.51 -5.64 -14.22
CA SER A 187 -8.57 -4.76 -14.93
C SER A 187 -7.11 -5.19 -14.83
N LEU A 188 -6.77 -6.07 -13.88
CA LEU A 188 -5.42 -6.57 -13.68
C LEU A 188 -5.11 -7.84 -14.49
N ASN A 189 -6.11 -8.42 -15.15
CA ASN A 189 -5.90 -9.57 -16.05
C ASN A 189 -4.93 -9.19 -17.18
N GLY A 190 -3.85 -9.95 -17.33
CA GLY A 190 -2.81 -9.67 -18.32
C GLY A 190 -1.83 -8.57 -17.92
N VAL A 191 -2.00 -7.92 -16.76
CA VAL A 191 -1.00 -7.01 -16.19
C VAL A 191 0.05 -7.83 -15.46
N GLY A 192 1.22 -7.97 -16.09
CA GLY A 192 2.33 -8.75 -15.56
C GLY A 192 3.65 -8.32 -16.18
N GLY A 193 4.76 -8.80 -15.63
CA GLY A 193 6.09 -8.39 -16.06
C GLY A 193 7.07 -8.24 -14.91
N THR A 194 8.13 -7.48 -15.15
CA THR A 194 9.16 -7.20 -14.16
C THR A 194 9.49 -5.71 -14.14
N VAL A 195 9.57 -5.15 -12.94
CA VAL A 195 10.13 -3.81 -12.71
C VAL A 195 11.41 -3.97 -11.92
N THR A 196 12.48 -3.33 -12.39
CA THR A 196 13.80 -3.36 -11.77
C THR A 196 14.14 -1.98 -11.24
N TYR A 197 14.64 -1.92 -10.01
CA TYR A 197 15.00 -0.71 -9.30
C TYR A 197 16.48 -0.68 -9.01
N VAL A 198 17.01 0.54 -8.97
CA VAL A 198 18.23 0.85 -8.24
C VAL A 198 17.83 1.48 -6.91
N ILE A 199 18.24 0.86 -5.81
CA ILE A 199 17.87 1.25 -4.44
C ILE A 199 19.12 1.71 -3.70
N ASP A 200 19.00 2.85 -3.02
CA ASP A 200 19.98 3.37 -2.08
C ASP A 200 19.30 3.73 -0.74
N SER A 201 20.07 4.22 0.22
CA SER A 201 19.58 4.59 1.56
C SER A 201 18.51 5.70 1.60
N MET A 202 18.21 6.36 0.48
CA MET A 202 17.28 7.47 0.37
C MET A 202 16.11 7.21 -0.58
N ARG A 203 16.26 6.36 -1.58
CA ARG A 203 15.28 6.22 -2.67
C ARG A 203 15.35 4.87 -3.37
N PHE A 204 14.23 4.52 -4.00
CA PHE A 204 14.16 3.51 -5.06
C PHE A 204 13.86 4.22 -6.38
N LEU A 205 14.67 3.96 -7.41
CA LEU A 205 14.49 4.55 -8.73
C LEU A 205 14.25 3.42 -9.75
N PRO A 206 13.12 3.43 -10.49
CA PRO A 206 12.89 2.44 -11.53
C PRO A 206 13.96 2.61 -12.61
N TYR A 207 14.67 1.52 -12.89
CA TYR A 207 15.73 1.41 -13.89
C TYR A 207 15.26 0.67 -15.15
N ALA A 208 14.36 -0.30 -15.02
CA ALA A 208 13.78 -1.00 -16.16
C ALA A 208 12.34 -1.46 -15.89
N ILE A 209 11.49 -1.34 -16.91
CA ILE A 209 10.12 -1.88 -16.92
C ILE A 209 9.99 -2.83 -18.11
N LYS A 210 9.63 -4.08 -17.85
CA LYS A 210 9.41 -5.12 -18.87
C LYS A 210 8.03 -5.71 -18.68
N ALA A 211 7.03 -5.17 -19.39
CA ALA A 211 5.67 -5.69 -19.35
C ALA A 211 5.53 -6.94 -20.23
N GLN A 212 4.68 -7.89 -19.81
CA GLN A 212 4.34 -9.09 -20.59
C GLN A 212 3.52 -8.75 -21.83
N ASN A 213 2.57 -7.81 -21.70
CA ASN A 213 1.68 -7.34 -22.77
C ASN A 213 1.86 -5.82 -22.96
N PRO A 214 3.01 -5.36 -23.49
CA PRO A 214 3.32 -3.94 -23.52
C PRO A 214 2.45 -3.17 -24.53
N SER A 215 1.93 -2.03 -24.10
CA SER A 215 1.34 -1.00 -24.96
C SER A 215 2.38 0.01 -25.49
N TYR A 216 3.63 -0.05 -24.98
CA TYR A 216 4.72 0.81 -25.43
C TYR A 216 5.46 0.22 -26.64
N VAL A 217 5.93 1.11 -27.51
CA VAL A 217 6.78 0.77 -28.65
C VAL A 217 8.24 0.79 -28.22
N ARG A 218 9.00 -0.27 -28.52
CA ARG A 218 10.44 -0.37 -28.20
C ARG A 218 11.34 0.23 -29.28
N ASP A 219 10.89 0.19 -30.52
CA ASP A 219 11.60 0.68 -31.70
C ASP A 219 10.59 1.41 -32.58
N GLN A 220 10.67 2.73 -32.57
CA GLN A 220 9.74 3.59 -33.29
C GLN A 220 9.89 3.41 -34.80
N ASP A 221 11.12 3.31 -35.31
CA ASP A 221 11.39 3.16 -36.73
C ASP A 221 10.81 1.85 -37.28
N GLN A 222 10.95 0.74 -36.53
CA GLN A 222 10.34 -0.54 -36.91
C GLN A 222 8.81 -0.45 -36.90
N TRP A 223 8.23 0.23 -35.92
CA TRP A 223 6.78 0.40 -35.83
C TRP A 223 6.24 1.26 -36.98
N GLU A 224 6.90 2.37 -37.32
CA GLU A 224 6.52 3.26 -38.42
C GLU A 224 6.56 2.53 -39.77
N ARG A 225 7.60 1.73 -40.03
CA ARG A 225 7.70 0.90 -41.24
C ARG A 225 6.58 -0.15 -41.31
N ALA A 226 6.23 -0.77 -40.19
CA ALA A 226 5.14 -1.75 -40.15
C ALA A 226 3.77 -1.10 -40.43
N GLN A 227 3.54 0.13 -39.97
CA GLN A 227 2.31 0.89 -40.25
C GLN A 227 2.20 1.30 -41.71
N GLN A 228 3.31 1.72 -42.33
CA GLN A 228 3.35 2.06 -43.75
C GLN A 228 2.98 0.85 -44.63
N GLY A 229 3.54 -0.33 -44.34
CA GLY A 229 3.20 -1.55 -45.07
C GLY A 229 1.73 -1.99 -44.93
N LEU A 230 1.10 -1.76 -43.76
CA LEU A 230 -0.32 -2.05 -43.55
C LEU A 230 -1.25 -1.08 -44.31
N GLY A 231 -0.83 0.19 -44.46
CA GLY A 231 -1.54 1.21 -45.23
C GLY A 231 -1.56 0.90 -46.73
N GLU A 232 -0.44 0.42 -47.28
CA GLU A 232 -0.32 0.03 -48.69
C GLU A 232 -1.22 -1.18 -49.02
N VAL A 233 -1.24 -2.20 -48.15
CA VAL A 233 -2.11 -3.39 -48.33
C VAL A 233 -3.60 -3.02 -48.28
N ARG A 234 -4.00 -2.09 -47.40
CA ARG A 234 -5.38 -1.59 -47.33
C ARG A 234 -5.78 -0.71 -48.52
N SER A 235 -4.83 -0.06 -49.18
CA SER A 235 -5.09 0.74 -50.38
C SER A 235 -5.18 -0.11 -51.66
N MET A 236 -4.74 -1.36 -51.61
CA MET A 236 -4.78 -2.32 -52.74
C MET A 236 -5.99 -3.28 -52.70
N MET A 237 -6.84 -3.20 -51.66
CA MET A 237 -8.12 -3.89 -51.53
C MET A 237 -9.28 -2.93 -51.77
#